data_AF-Q46247-F1
#
_entry.id   AF-Q46247-F1
#
_cell.length_a   1.000
_cell.length_b   1.000
_cell.length_c   1.000
_cell.angle_alpha   90.00
_cell.angle_beta   90.00
_cell.angle_gamma   90.00
#
_symmetry.space_group_name_H-M   'P 1'
#
loop_
_entity.id
_entity.type
_entity.pdbx_description
1 polymer ?
#
loop_
_entity_poly.entity_id
_entity_poly.type
_entity_poly.pdbx_seq_one_letter_code
_entity_poly.pdbx_strand_id
1 'polypeptide(L)'
;AYDRYEGALGTGTWIYGRGGKAEIYPKRIVDNLSKGTGLKNRGVKENSKLYELRKTSMPAVLVEVCFCEATEDVRIYREKGPDLIGKLIAEAINEKEIEGNIKPEGQEDSLKEKFLKSTNTKAIANLDPRDNPSSIYKDLGEIYKGERIRVLPEICDNKDYLPIIYWKDTTNIESQKVWVSAKQNYLKIDTNATVINVVTELDARYIKSQRSSKMGYVKNGERLYVHKIESGYALGTYFASNGYKTAWFTAKYISLD
;
A
#
# COMPACT_ATOMS: atom_id res chain seq x y z
N ALA A 1 3.62 7.01 -40.08
CA ALA A 1 3.63 7.42 -38.67
C ALA A 1 5.03 7.88 -38.33
N TYR A 2 5.18 8.84 -37.42
CA TYR A 2 6.50 9.25 -36.94
C TYR A 2 6.98 8.23 -35.90
N ASP A 3 8.28 7.95 -35.85
CA ASP A 3 8.84 7.11 -34.78
C ASP A 3 8.85 7.82 -33.41
N ARG A 4 8.82 9.17 -33.43
CA ARG A 4 8.74 10.06 -32.27
C ARG A 4 8.33 11.47 -32.70
N TYR A 5 7.52 12.15 -31.90
CA TYR A 5 7.18 13.56 -32.05
C TYR A 5 7.47 14.30 -30.74
N GLU A 6 8.32 15.34 -30.80
CA GLU A 6 8.59 16.18 -29.63
C GLU A 6 7.51 17.25 -29.48
N GLY A 7 6.69 17.14 -28.44
CA GLY A 7 5.63 18.10 -28.11
C GLY A 7 4.26 17.45 -27.93
N ALA A 8 3.22 18.27 -27.96
CA ALA A 8 1.83 17.88 -27.73
C ALA A 8 1.01 17.90 -29.03
N LEU A 9 0.27 16.81 -29.29
CA LEU A 9 -0.66 16.69 -30.41
C LEU A 9 -2.11 16.74 -29.94
N GLY A 10 -2.44 16.03 -28.85
CA GLY A 10 -3.68 16.16 -28.09
C GLY A 10 -4.78 15.16 -28.44
N THR A 11 -6.00 15.45 -27.97
CA THR A 11 -7.18 14.59 -28.06
C THR A 11 -8.14 15.04 -29.16
N GLY A 12 -8.86 14.11 -29.77
CA GLY A 12 -9.89 14.39 -30.78
C GLY A 12 -10.99 13.35 -30.79
N THR A 13 -12.14 13.72 -31.33
CA THR A 13 -13.25 12.77 -31.55
C THR A 13 -13.66 12.75 -33.01
N TRP A 14 -14.08 11.58 -33.48
CA TRP A 14 -14.49 11.35 -34.86
C TRP A 14 -15.94 10.86 -34.92
N ILE A 15 -16.68 11.43 -35.88
CA ILE A 15 -18.08 11.11 -36.16
C ILE A 15 -18.29 10.78 -37.65
N TYR A 16 -19.36 10.04 -37.95
CA TYR A 16 -19.71 9.69 -39.32
C TYR A 16 -20.18 10.91 -40.13
N GLY A 17 -21.02 11.75 -39.53
CA GLY A 17 -21.65 12.92 -40.13
C GLY A 17 -22.31 13.79 -39.08
N ARG A 18 -22.55 15.07 -39.42
CA ARG A 18 -23.21 16.06 -38.56
C ARG A 18 -24.74 15.88 -38.46
N GLY A 19 -25.31 16.29 -37.32
CA GLY A 19 -26.74 16.24 -37.00
C GLY A 19 -27.17 15.31 -35.84
N GLY A 20 -28.28 15.66 -35.17
CA GLY A 20 -28.87 14.88 -34.07
C GLY A 20 -28.03 14.84 -32.79
N LYS A 21 -28.20 13.79 -31.96
CA LYS A 21 -27.39 13.57 -30.74
C LYS A 21 -25.92 13.23 -31.04
N ALA A 22 -25.59 12.97 -32.30
CA ALA A 22 -24.24 12.60 -32.72
C ALA A 22 -23.22 13.73 -32.53
N GLU A 23 -23.64 14.99 -32.36
CA GLU A 23 -22.73 16.13 -32.15
C GLU A 23 -22.49 16.48 -30.68
N ILE A 24 -23.47 16.18 -29.81
CA ILE A 24 -23.45 16.61 -28.41
C ILE A 24 -22.40 15.82 -27.62
N TYR A 25 -22.44 14.49 -27.72
CA TYR A 25 -21.52 13.60 -27.01
C TYR A 25 -20.05 13.76 -27.42
N PRO A 26 -19.65 13.74 -28.71
CA PRO A 26 -18.24 13.86 -29.08
C PRO A 26 -17.65 15.21 -28.68
N LYS A 27 -18.45 16.30 -28.74
CA LYS A 27 -18.01 17.61 -28.30
C LYS A 27 -17.78 17.64 -26.79
N ARG A 28 -18.72 17.12 -26.01
CA ARG A 28 -18.56 17.01 -24.55
C ARG A 28 -17.37 16.13 -24.17
N ILE A 29 -17.19 15.00 -24.84
CA ILE A 29 -16.07 14.08 -24.58
C ILE A 29 -14.74 14.78 -24.82
N VAL A 30 -14.53 15.40 -25.99
CA VAL A 30 -13.24 16.04 -26.31
C VAL A 30 -12.97 17.27 -25.43
N ASP A 31 -14.01 18.05 -25.10
CA ASP A 31 -13.90 19.20 -24.21
C ASP A 31 -13.56 18.75 -22.77
N ASN A 32 -14.23 17.70 -22.26
CA ASN A 32 -14.00 17.19 -20.91
C ASN A 32 -12.63 16.50 -20.76
N LEU A 33 -12.22 15.72 -21.77
CA LEU A 33 -10.88 15.13 -21.82
C LEU A 33 -9.80 16.21 -21.82
N SER A 34 -9.93 17.23 -22.66
CA SER A 34 -8.96 18.33 -22.71
C SER A 34 -8.88 19.06 -21.37
N LYS A 35 -10.03 19.42 -20.78
CA LYS A 35 -10.10 20.11 -19.50
C LYS A 35 -9.54 19.29 -18.34
N GLY A 36 -9.86 17.99 -18.28
CA GLY A 36 -9.48 17.13 -17.15
C GLY A 36 -8.05 16.59 -17.22
N THR A 37 -7.46 16.49 -18.42
CA THR A 37 -6.10 15.95 -18.59
C THR A 37 -5.04 17.00 -18.91
N GLY A 38 -5.42 18.13 -19.51
CA GLY A 38 -4.49 19.11 -20.08
C GLY A 38 -4.10 18.83 -21.53
N LEU A 39 -4.59 17.75 -22.15
CA LEU A 39 -4.34 17.46 -23.57
C LEU A 39 -4.93 18.56 -24.47
N LYS A 40 -4.22 18.89 -25.55
CA LYS A 40 -4.68 19.86 -26.54
C LYS A 40 -5.99 19.38 -27.19
N ASN A 41 -7.03 20.20 -27.13
CA ASN A 41 -8.31 19.90 -27.78
C ASN A 41 -8.17 20.06 -29.31
N ARG A 42 -8.38 18.99 -30.07
CA ARG A 42 -8.38 18.99 -31.56
C ARG A 42 -9.79 19.00 -32.15
N GLY A 43 -10.81 19.09 -31.30
CA GLY A 43 -12.21 19.17 -31.66
C GLY A 43 -12.80 17.88 -32.22
N VAL A 44 -14.05 18.01 -32.67
CA VAL A 44 -14.81 16.96 -33.34
C VAL A 44 -14.53 17.00 -34.84
N LYS A 45 -14.28 15.84 -35.44
CA LYS A 45 -13.96 15.67 -36.86
C LYS A 45 -14.93 14.72 -37.53
N GLU A 46 -15.28 15.01 -38.77
CA GLU A 46 -16.13 14.15 -39.58
C GLU A 46 -15.28 13.25 -40.48
N ASN A 47 -15.55 11.94 -40.47
CA ASN A 47 -14.92 11.00 -41.39
C ASN A 47 -15.82 9.78 -41.63
N SER A 48 -16.65 9.87 -42.65
CA SER A 48 -17.56 8.79 -43.10
C SER A 48 -16.87 7.55 -43.68
N LYS A 49 -15.53 7.58 -43.84
CA LYS A 49 -14.73 6.44 -44.32
C LYS A 49 -14.29 5.49 -43.21
N LEU A 50 -14.32 5.91 -41.94
CA LEU A 50 -13.95 5.06 -40.80
C LEU A 50 -14.94 3.90 -40.67
N TYR A 51 -14.41 2.68 -40.63
CA TYR A 51 -15.21 1.46 -40.75
C TYR A 51 -16.20 1.34 -39.59
N GLU A 52 -15.72 1.57 -38.37
CA GLU A 52 -16.46 1.50 -37.11
C GLU A 52 -17.64 2.46 -37.13
N LEU A 53 -17.41 3.70 -37.56
CA LEU A 53 -18.45 4.73 -37.64
C LEU A 53 -19.47 4.42 -38.75
N ARG A 54 -19.03 3.89 -39.89
CA ARG A 54 -19.89 3.56 -41.03
C ARG A 54 -20.73 2.30 -40.82
N LYS A 55 -20.25 1.34 -40.03
CA LYS A 55 -20.88 0.02 -39.84
C LYS A 55 -21.62 -0.13 -38.52
N THR A 56 -21.62 0.88 -37.67
CA THR A 56 -22.44 0.93 -36.46
C THR A 56 -23.82 1.52 -36.78
N SER A 57 -24.89 0.81 -36.40
CA SER A 57 -26.27 1.26 -36.65
C SER A 57 -26.80 2.27 -35.62
N MET A 58 -26.25 2.25 -34.40
CA MET A 58 -26.53 3.23 -33.35
C MET A 58 -25.63 4.47 -33.46
N PRO A 59 -25.94 5.60 -32.80
CA PRO A 59 -25.03 6.74 -32.71
C PRO A 59 -23.64 6.31 -32.22
N ALA A 60 -22.59 6.73 -32.94
CA ALA A 60 -21.22 6.29 -32.68
C ALA A 60 -20.25 7.48 -32.64
N VAL A 61 -19.27 7.37 -31.75
CA VAL A 61 -18.11 8.27 -31.65
C VAL A 61 -16.85 7.41 -31.56
N LEU A 62 -15.80 7.79 -32.27
CA LEU A 62 -14.46 7.23 -32.08
C LEU A 62 -13.63 8.28 -31.35
N VAL A 63 -13.06 7.89 -30.21
CA VAL A 63 -12.29 8.79 -29.33
C VAL A 63 -10.81 8.51 -29.53
N GLU A 64 -10.08 9.48 -30.08
CA GLU A 64 -8.62 9.50 -30.06
C GLU A 64 -8.18 10.23 -28.80
N VAL A 65 -7.83 9.45 -27.76
CA VAL A 65 -7.46 9.99 -26.45
C VAL A 65 -6.20 10.84 -26.57
N CYS A 66 -5.11 10.29 -27.10
CA CYS A 66 -3.84 10.99 -27.28
C CYS A 66 -2.99 10.31 -28.36
N PHE A 67 -1.88 10.93 -28.75
CA PHE A 67 -0.92 10.34 -29.69
C PHE A 67 0.15 9.53 -28.97
N CYS A 68 0.37 8.29 -29.40
CA CYS A 68 1.34 7.39 -28.79
C CYS A 68 2.79 7.77 -29.09
N GLU A 69 3.05 8.50 -30.17
CA GLU A 69 4.39 8.98 -30.53
C GLU A 69 4.75 10.38 -29.97
N ALA A 70 3.77 11.13 -29.46
CA ALA A 70 3.98 12.50 -28.97
C ALA A 70 4.45 12.51 -27.52
N THR A 71 5.65 13.05 -27.27
CA THR A 71 6.30 12.96 -25.96
C THR A 71 5.47 13.55 -24.83
N GLU A 72 4.79 14.67 -25.08
CA GLU A 72 3.96 15.32 -24.07
C GLU A 72 2.62 14.61 -23.85
N ASP A 73 2.01 14.10 -24.92
CA ASP A 73 0.79 13.29 -24.84
C ASP A 73 1.00 12.02 -24.01
N VAL A 74 2.12 11.30 -24.26
CA VAL A 74 2.51 10.10 -23.50
C VAL A 74 2.78 10.45 -22.04
N ARG A 75 3.46 11.57 -21.76
CA ARG A 75 3.71 12.04 -20.40
C ARG A 75 2.40 12.31 -19.66
N ILE A 76 1.48 13.04 -20.28
CA ILE A 76 0.16 13.36 -19.70
C ILE A 76 -0.64 12.07 -19.47
N TYR A 77 -0.69 11.16 -20.44
CA TYR A 77 -1.42 9.89 -20.28
C TYR A 77 -0.87 9.07 -19.11
N ARG A 78 0.46 8.96 -18.99
CA ARG A 78 1.11 8.25 -17.87
C ARG A 78 0.86 8.91 -16.52
N GLU A 79 0.83 10.24 -16.47
CA GLU A 79 0.56 11.00 -15.24
C GLU A 79 -0.90 10.88 -14.80
N LYS A 80 -1.84 10.98 -15.74
CA LYS A 80 -3.28 11.02 -15.45
C LYS A 80 -3.90 9.63 -15.30
N GLY A 81 -3.37 8.64 -16.02
CA GLY A 81 -3.83 7.27 -15.99
C GLY A 81 -5.17 7.03 -16.73
N PRO A 82 -5.44 5.77 -17.08
CA PRO A 82 -6.65 5.38 -17.80
C PRO A 82 -7.94 5.60 -17.02
N ASP A 83 -7.91 5.56 -15.68
CA ASP A 83 -9.11 5.70 -14.84
C ASP A 83 -9.71 7.10 -14.90
N LEU A 84 -8.87 8.13 -14.79
CA LEU A 84 -9.33 9.51 -14.93
C LEU A 84 -9.89 9.74 -16.34
N ILE A 85 -9.22 9.23 -17.36
CA ILE A 85 -9.67 9.31 -18.76
C ILE A 85 -11.03 8.63 -18.92
N GLY A 86 -11.19 7.42 -18.39
CA GLY A 86 -12.45 6.68 -18.39
C GLY A 86 -13.57 7.42 -17.68
N LYS A 87 -13.30 8.00 -16.50
CA LYS A 87 -14.25 8.84 -15.76
C LYS A 87 -14.67 10.05 -16.59
N LEU A 88 -13.73 10.78 -17.17
CA LEU A 88 -14.04 11.99 -17.95
C LEU A 88 -14.93 11.68 -19.16
N ILE A 89 -14.71 10.52 -19.81
CA ILE A 89 -15.59 10.05 -20.90
C ILE A 89 -16.97 9.69 -20.34
N ALA A 90 -17.04 8.95 -19.24
CA ALA A 90 -18.30 8.54 -18.63
C ALA A 90 -19.14 9.75 -18.16
N GLU A 91 -18.54 10.73 -17.51
CA GLU A 91 -19.19 11.98 -17.08
C GLU A 91 -19.70 12.80 -18.27
N ALA A 92 -18.92 12.85 -19.36
CA ALA A 92 -19.33 13.55 -20.58
C ALA A 92 -20.55 12.92 -21.26
N ILE A 93 -20.73 11.61 -21.12
CA ILE A 93 -21.89 10.86 -21.64
C ILE A 93 -23.09 10.97 -20.68
N ASN A 94 -22.85 10.87 -19.37
CA ASN A 94 -23.90 10.80 -18.34
C ASN A 94 -24.44 12.17 -17.89
N GLU A 95 -23.76 13.27 -18.26
CA GLU A 95 -24.13 14.65 -17.90
C GLU A 95 -24.19 14.93 -16.38
N LYS A 96 -23.49 14.11 -15.59
CA LYS A 96 -23.40 14.25 -14.14
C LYS A 96 -21.98 13.92 -13.70
N GLU A 97 -21.50 14.63 -12.69
CA GLU A 97 -20.28 14.23 -11.99
C GLU A 97 -20.53 12.85 -11.36
N ILE A 98 -19.59 11.94 -11.60
CA ILE A 98 -19.62 10.63 -10.99
C ILE A 98 -18.91 10.76 -9.65
N GLU A 99 -19.69 10.75 -8.57
CA GLU A 99 -19.19 10.61 -7.20
C GLU A 99 -18.60 9.22 -7.04
N GLY A 100 -17.31 9.12 -7.33
CA GLY A 100 -16.49 7.95 -7.11
C GLY A 100 -15.12 8.41 -6.67
N ASN A 101 -14.65 7.86 -5.54
CA ASN A 101 -13.26 7.94 -5.13
C ASN A 101 -12.39 7.29 -6.21
N ILE A 102 -11.98 8.05 -7.22
CA ILE A 102 -10.85 7.65 -8.04
C ILE A 102 -9.66 7.72 -7.10
N LYS A 103 -9.30 6.59 -6.51
CA LYS A 103 -7.93 6.41 -6.05
C LYS A 103 -7.08 6.49 -7.32
N PRO A 104 -6.06 7.35 -7.41
CA PRO A 104 -5.14 7.29 -8.52
C PRO A 104 -4.51 5.88 -8.52
N GLU A 105 -4.93 5.03 -9.45
CA GLU A 105 -4.30 3.74 -9.70
C GLU A 105 -3.08 4.01 -10.60
N GLY A 106 -1.90 4.03 -9.98
CA GLY A 106 -0.68 4.45 -10.66
C GLY A 106 0.61 4.53 -9.82
N GLN A 107 0.59 4.10 -8.55
CA GLN A 107 1.79 3.57 -7.91
C GLN A 107 1.36 2.27 -7.25
N GLU A 108 1.68 1.14 -7.89
CA GLU A 108 1.88 -0.08 -7.10
C GLU A 108 2.89 0.32 -6.03
N ASP A 109 2.49 0.25 -4.76
CA ASP A 109 3.40 0.52 -3.65
C ASP A 109 4.69 -0.23 -3.96
N SER A 110 5.80 0.50 -4.04
CA SER A 110 7.12 -0.10 -4.16
C SER A 110 7.24 -1.20 -3.11
N LEU A 111 8.06 -2.22 -3.37
CA LEU A 111 8.30 -3.28 -2.38
C LEU A 111 8.66 -2.69 -1.00
N LYS A 112 9.38 -1.56 -0.97
CA LYS A 112 9.68 -0.79 0.23
C LYS A 112 8.43 -0.21 0.91
N GLU A 113 7.51 0.39 0.17
CA GLU A 113 6.26 0.91 0.73
C GLU A 113 5.35 -0.20 1.27
N LYS A 114 5.25 -1.32 0.54
CA LYS A 114 4.54 -2.53 1.04
C LYS A 114 5.18 -3.03 2.34
N PHE A 115 6.51 -3.09 2.38
CA PHE A 115 7.24 -3.47 3.59
C PHE A 115 6.96 -2.50 4.74
N LEU A 116 7.09 -1.19 4.52
CA LEU A 116 6.91 -0.15 5.54
C LEU A 116 5.50 -0.20 6.14
N LYS A 117 4.47 -0.46 5.33
CA LYS A 117 3.08 -0.66 5.81
C LYS A 117 2.93 -1.90 6.71
N SER A 118 3.81 -2.88 6.60
CA SER A 118 3.81 -4.11 7.42
C SER A 118 4.66 -4.02 8.69
N THR A 119 5.42 -2.94 8.88
CA THR A 119 6.28 -2.74 10.05
C THR A 119 5.47 -2.45 11.30
N ASN A 120 5.99 -2.85 12.46
CA ASN A 120 5.30 -2.76 13.75
C ASN A 120 6.21 -2.23 14.88
N THR A 121 7.39 -1.74 14.52
CA THR A 121 8.44 -1.35 15.45
C THR A 121 9.30 -0.25 14.85
N LYS A 122 9.78 0.66 15.69
CA LYS A 122 10.77 1.68 15.35
C LYS A 122 12.07 1.45 16.11
N ALA A 123 13.21 1.49 15.42
CA ALA A 123 14.52 1.55 16.06
C ALA A 123 14.71 2.93 16.72
N ILE A 124 15.10 2.95 18.00
CA ILE A 124 15.35 4.21 18.73
C ILE A 124 16.84 4.46 19.03
N ALA A 125 17.68 3.49 18.69
CA ALA A 125 19.13 3.56 18.59
C ALA A 125 19.58 2.79 17.34
N ASN A 126 20.86 2.90 16.98
CA ASN A 126 21.44 2.02 15.95
C ASN A 126 21.46 0.58 16.45
N LEU A 127 21.22 -0.38 15.55
CA LEU A 127 21.13 -1.79 15.86
C LEU A 127 21.95 -2.60 14.86
N ASP A 128 22.67 -3.60 15.39
CA ASP A 128 23.35 -4.60 14.58
C ASP A 128 22.39 -5.77 14.34
N PRO A 129 21.88 -5.98 13.11
CA PRO A 129 21.21 -7.22 12.71
C PRO A 129 22.19 -8.41 12.72
N ARG A 130 21.80 -9.47 13.45
CA ARG A 130 22.66 -10.62 13.77
C ARG A 130 22.13 -11.89 13.11
N ASP A 131 23.03 -12.81 12.78
CA ASP A 131 22.66 -14.16 12.32
C ASP A 131 22.04 -15.01 13.43
N ASN A 132 22.40 -14.75 14.68
CA ASN A 132 21.92 -15.49 15.84
C ASN A 132 21.73 -14.58 17.08
N PRO A 133 20.89 -14.97 18.06
CA PRO A 133 20.58 -14.17 19.24
C PRO A 133 21.63 -14.35 20.34
N SER A 134 22.86 -13.92 20.06
CA SER A 134 24.00 -14.01 20.97
C SER A 134 24.85 -12.75 20.95
N SER A 135 25.68 -12.60 21.98
CA SER A 135 26.76 -11.62 22.02
C SER A 135 27.90 -11.97 21.06
N ILE A 136 28.02 -13.25 20.67
CA ILE A 136 28.97 -13.74 19.66
C ILE A 136 28.18 -14.06 18.39
N TYR A 137 28.30 -13.21 17.38
CA TYR A 137 27.47 -13.26 16.18
C TYR A 137 28.22 -12.78 14.95
N LYS A 138 27.69 -13.14 13.78
CA LYS A 138 28.07 -12.51 12.53
C LYS A 138 27.15 -11.31 12.30
N ASP A 139 27.76 -10.15 12.08
CA ASP A 139 27.07 -8.95 11.66
C ASP A 139 26.55 -9.10 10.21
N LEU A 140 25.27 -8.79 10.01
CA LEU A 140 24.55 -8.89 8.74
C LEU A 140 24.17 -7.54 8.13
N GLY A 141 24.57 -6.42 8.75
CA GLY A 141 24.31 -5.06 8.24
C GLY A 141 24.15 -4.03 9.36
N GLU A 142 23.43 -2.95 9.08
CA GLU A 142 23.16 -1.88 10.04
C GLU A 142 21.69 -1.50 9.93
N ILE A 143 21.03 -1.24 11.06
CA ILE A 143 19.70 -0.61 11.14
C ILE A 143 19.87 0.70 11.90
N TYR A 144 19.56 1.82 11.24
CA TYR A 144 19.78 3.13 11.82
C TYR A 144 18.64 3.56 12.75
N LYS A 145 18.99 4.39 13.74
CA LYS A 145 17.99 5.05 14.59
C LYS A 145 16.92 5.73 13.74
N GLY A 146 15.67 5.41 14.02
CA GLY A 146 14.50 5.99 13.34
C GLY A 146 13.87 5.08 12.30
N GLU A 147 14.58 4.05 11.84
CA GLU A 147 14.09 3.11 10.84
C GLU A 147 12.93 2.25 11.36
N ARG A 148 12.10 1.81 10.41
CA ARG A 148 10.96 0.95 10.65
C ARG A 148 11.33 -0.49 10.36
N ILE A 149 11.04 -1.37 11.31
CA ILE A 149 11.32 -2.81 11.21
C ILE A 149 10.07 -3.60 11.56
N ARG A 150 10.05 -4.88 11.17
CA ARG A 150 8.97 -5.80 11.49
C ARG A 150 9.47 -6.89 12.42
N VAL A 151 8.99 -6.86 13.66
CA VAL A 151 9.07 -8.00 14.58
C VAL A 151 8.22 -9.13 14.04
N LEU A 152 8.81 -10.32 13.99
CA LEU A 152 8.17 -11.49 13.40
C LEU A 152 7.11 -12.09 14.35
N PRO A 153 6.01 -12.63 13.79
CA PRO A 153 4.93 -13.24 14.56
C PRO A 153 5.30 -14.68 14.95
N GLU A 154 6.37 -14.84 15.72
CA GLU A 154 6.83 -16.12 16.27
C GLU A 154 7.10 -16.00 17.78
N ILE A 155 7.03 -17.12 18.49
CA ILE A 155 7.28 -17.16 19.94
C ILE A 155 8.76 -16.88 20.20
N CYS A 156 9.04 -15.94 21.10
CA CYS A 156 10.40 -15.58 21.45
C CYS A 156 10.52 -15.22 22.94
N ASP A 157 11.34 -15.99 23.65
CA ASP A 157 11.72 -15.79 25.06
C ASP A 157 13.24 -15.65 25.21
N ASN A 158 13.88 -14.95 24.28
CA ASN A 158 15.32 -14.77 24.31
C ASN A 158 15.64 -13.40 24.90
N LYS A 159 15.55 -13.27 26.23
CA LYS A 159 15.85 -12.09 27.07
C LYS A 159 16.27 -10.79 26.35
N ASP A 160 17.42 -10.82 25.68
CA ASP A 160 18.06 -9.65 25.08
C ASP A 160 17.82 -9.48 23.57
N TYR A 161 17.09 -10.37 22.90
CA TYR A 161 16.97 -10.45 21.44
C TYR A 161 15.55 -10.72 20.92
N LEU A 162 15.21 -10.10 19.79
CA LEU A 162 13.97 -10.35 19.05
C LEU A 162 14.26 -10.70 17.58
N PRO A 163 13.46 -11.62 16.99
CA PRO A 163 13.52 -11.95 15.59
C PRO A 163 12.78 -10.90 14.76
N ILE A 164 13.46 -10.31 13.77
CA ILE A 164 12.92 -9.25 12.93
C ILE A 164 13.27 -9.48 11.45
N ILE A 165 12.58 -8.73 10.60
CA ILE A 165 13.05 -8.38 9.25
C ILE A 165 13.08 -6.86 9.11
N TYR A 166 13.96 -6.36 8.25
CA TYR A 166 14.13 -4.94 7.95
C TYR A 166 14.35 -4.72 6.45
N TRP A 167 14.19 -3.47 5.99
CA TRP A 167 14.49 -3.10 4.61
C TRP A 167 15.97 -2.77 4.46
N LYS A 168 16.67 -3.43 3.55
CA LYS A 168 18.08 -3.13 3.26
C LYS A 168 18.17 -2.08 2.16
N ASP A 169 18.42 -0.83 2.53
CA ASP A 169 18.49 0.29 1.57
C ASP A 169 19.56 0.10 0.48
N THR A 170 20.72 -0.47 0.82
CA THR A 170 21.82 -0.69 -0.13
C THR A 170 21.48 -1.65 -1.24
N THR A 171 20.69 -2.68 -0.95
CA THR A 171 20.30 -3.73 -1.90
C THR A 171 18.84 -3.61 -2.35
N ASN A 172 18.10 -2.66 -1.79
CA ASN A 172 16.68 -2.42 -2.01
C ASN A 172 15.81 -3.69 -1.95
N ILE A 173 16.05 -4.52 -0.94
CA ILE A 173 15.31 -5.77 -0.69
C ILE A 173 15.01 -5.91 0.81
N GLU A 174 14.02 -6.73 1.13
CA GLU A 174 13.79 -7.19 2.49
C GLU A 174 14.95 -8.08 2.95
N SER A 175 15.31 -7.99 4.23
CA SER A 175 16.27 -8.90 4.84
C SER A 175 15.66 -10.30 5.00
N GLN A 176 16.53 -11.30 5.09
CA GLN A 176 16.17 -12.54 5.78
C GLN A 176 15.86 -12.26 7.26
N LYS A 177 15.34 -13.26 7.98
CA LYS A 177 15.19 -13.20 9.43
C LYS A 177 16.56 -12.96 10.08
N VAL A 178 16.63 -11.96 10.95
CA VAL A 178 17.80 -11.60 11.74
C VAL A 178 17.39 -11.36 13.19
N TRP A 179 18.38 -11.24 14.08
CA TRP A 179 18.16 -10.96 15.50
C TRP A 179 18.68 -9.57 15.85
N VAL A 180 17.95 -8.81 16.66
CA VAL A 180 18.35 -7.49 17.18
C VAL A 180 18.07 -7.40 18.67
N SER A 181 18.67 -6.40 19.34
CA SER A 181 18.43 -6.14 20.77
C SER A 181 16.93 -5.93 21.06
N ALA A 182 16.40 -6.65 22.05
CA ALA A 182 15.01 -6.56 22.49
C ALA A 182 14.77 -5.49 23.55
N LYS A 183 15.77 -4.71 23.94
CA LYS A 183 15.65 -3.78 25.07
C LYS A 183 14.92 -2.50 24.67
N GLN A 184 14.24 -1.90 25.65
CA GLN A 184 13.45 -0.68 25.46
C GLN A 184 14.27 0.55 25.04
N ASN A 185 15.57 0.59 25.31
CA ASN A 185 16.47 1.66 24.86
C ASN A 185 16.92 1.50 23.39
N TYR A 186 16.55 0.40 22.75
CA TYR A 186 16.90 0.04 21.38
C TYR A 186 15.69 -0.03 20.46
N LEU A 187 14.54 -0.52 20.97
CA LEU A 187 13.29 -0.66 20.22
C LEU A 187 12.12 0.09 20.88
N LYS A 188 11.24 0.63 20.04
CA LYS A 188 9.90 1.04 20.40
C LYS A 188 8.90 0.23 19.58
N ILE A 189 8.27 -0.76 20.23
CA ILE A 189 7.20 -1.57 19.64
C ILE A 189 5.94 -0.69 19.56
N ASP A 190 5.25 -0.72 18.42
CA ASP A 190 3.93 -0.08 18.30
C ASP A 190 2.92 -0.83 19.18
N THR A 191 1.78 -0.23 19.53
CA THR A 191 0.74 -0.96 20.28
C THR A 191 -0.58 -0.80 19.56
N ASN A 192 -1.34 -1.89 19.47
CA ASN A 192 -2.65 -1.94 18.81
C ASN A 192 -3.70 -2.65 19.68
N ALA A 193 -3.37 -2.91 20.94
CA ALA A 193 -4.24 -3.63 21.85
C ALA A 193 -3.95 -3.29 23.31
N THR A 194 -4.99 -3.44 24.13
CA THR A 194 -4.97 -3.20 25.57
C THR A 194 -5.48 -4.43 26.32
N VAL A 195 -4.81 -4.80 27.41
CA VAL A 195 -5.24 -5.88 28.30
C VAL A 195 -6.42 -5.42 29.15
N ILE A 196 -7.49 -6.20 29.18
CA ILE A 196 -8.75 -5.87 29.87
C ILE A 196 -9.28 -7.02 30.71
N ASN A 197 -10.10 -6.69 31.73
CA ASN A 197 -10.82 -7.64 32.57
C ASN A 197 -9.91 -8.66 33.28
N VAL A 198 -8.72 -8.23 33.68
CA VAL A 198 -7.74 -9.03 34.42
C VAL A 198 -7.61 -8.48 35.84
N VAL A 199 -7.76 -9.33 36.86
CA VAL A 199 -7.69 -8.89 38.27
C VAL A 199 -6.24 -8.79 38.75
N THR A 200 -5.42 -9.79 38.46
CA THR A 200 -4.01 -9.86 38.89
C THR A 200 -3.08 -9.71 37.70
N GLU A 201 -3.09 -10.69 36.80
CA GLU A 201 -2.20 -10.78 35.66
C GLU A 201 -2.80 -11.68 34.57
N LEU A 202 -2.37 -11.44 33.34
CA LEU A 202 -2.65 -12.28 32.18
C LEU A 202 -1.35 -12.95 31.75
N ASP A 203 -1.34 -14.28 31.83
CA ASP A 203 -0.15 -15.06 31.51
C ASP A 203 0.21 -14.99 30.02
N ALA A 204 1.48 -14.69 29.78
CA ALA A 204 2.16 -14.89 28.50
C ALA A 204 2.64 -16.35 28.42
N ARG A 205 2.35 -17.06 27.33
CA ARG A 205 2.55 -18.51 27.22
C ARG A 205 3.32 -18.92 25.96
N TYR A 206 4.03 -20.05 26.01
CA TYR A 206 4.79 -20.58 24.86
C TYR A 206 3.89 -21.19 23.79
N ILE A 207 2.75 -21.79 24.18
CA ILE A 207 1.78 -22.39 23.26
C ILE A 207 0.36 -21.93 23.60
N LYS A 208 -0.55 -22.10 22.64
CA LYS A 208 -1.99 -21.77 22.72
C LYS A 208 -2.77 -22.68 23.67
N SER A 209 -2.42 -22.68 24.96
CA SER A 209 -3.04 -23.55 25.96
C SER A 209 -2.92 -22.95 27.36
N GLN A 210 -3.98 -23.03 28.16
CA GLN A 210 -3.96 -22.65 29.59
C GLN A 210 -3.01 -23.52 30.43
N ARG A 211 -2.62 -24.69 29.92
CA ARG A 211 -1.65 -25.59 30.59
C ARG A 211 -0.21 -25.35 30.17
N SER A 212 0.03 -24.44 29.21
CA SER A 212 1.38 -24.07 28.79
C SER A 212 2.14 -23.43 29.94
N SER A 213 3.45 -23.72 30.05
CA SER A 213 4.33 -23.00 30.97
C SER A 213 4.23 -21.49 30.77
N LYS A 214 4.30 -20.77 31.89
CA LYS A 214 4.28 -19.31 31.91
C LYS A 214 5.64 -18.77 31.44
N MET A 215 5.64 -17.94 30.40
CA MET A 215 6.80 -17.18 29.92
C MET A 215 6.96 -15.85 30.68
N GLY A 216 5.83 -15.28 31.09
CA GLY A 216 5.74 -14.00 31.78
C GLY A 216 4.28 -13.61 31.93
N TYR A 217 4.02 -12.34 32.11
CA TYR A 217 2.66 -11.83 32.23
C TYR A 217 2.57 -10.36 31.84
N VAL A 218 1.35 -9.91 31.64
CA VAL A 218 0.96 -8.50 31.51
C VAL A 218 -0.17 -8.20 32.49
N LYS A 219 -0.35 -6.93 32.87
CA LYS A 219 -1.38 -6.47 33.79
C LYS A 219 -2.52 -5.76 33.06
N ASN A 220 -3.65 -5.63 33.74
CA ASN A 220 -4.80 -4.87 33.23
C ASN A 220 -4.40 -3.43 32.87
N GLY A 221 -4.82 -2.97 31.69
CA GLY A 221 -4.48 -1.67 31.14
C GLY A 221 -3.12 -1.59 30.43
N GLU A 222 -2.26 -2.62 30.54
CA GLU A 222 -1.02 -2.64 29.76
C GLU A 222 -1.31 -2.82 28.28
N ARG A 223 -0.44 -2.22 27.45
CA ARG A 223 -0.57 -2.24 25.99
C ARG A 223 0.45 -3.18 25.36
N LEU A 224 0.06 -3.84 24.28
CA LEU A 224 0.89 -4.76 23.51
C LEU A 224 0.61 -4.62 22.01
N TYR A 225 1.47 -5.23 21.21
CA TYR A 225 1.23 -5.41 19.78
C TYR A 225 0.72 -6.81 19.51
N VAL A 226 -0.53 -6.96 19.10
CA VAL A 226 -1.09 -8.23 18.63
C VAL A 226 -0.76 -8.40 17.15
N HIS A 227 -0.02 -9.47 16.84
CA HIS A 227 0.33 -9.86 15.47
C HIS A 227 -0.79 -10.62 14.77
N LYS A 228 -1.44 -11.52 15.51
CA LYS A 228 -2.53 -12.36 15.03
C LYS A 228 -3.34 -12.95 16.17
N ILE A 229 -4.58 -13.31 15.88
CA ILE A 229 -5.47 -14.04 16.79
C ILE A 229 -5.89 -15.34 16.10
N GLU A 230 -5.73 -16.47 16.79
CA GLU A 230 -6.15 -17.78 16.29
C GLU A 230 -6.51 -18.70 17.46
N SER A 231 -7.55 -19.51 17.27
CA SER A 231 -7.98 -20.52 18.26
C SER A 231 -8.25 -19.94 19.66
N GLY A 232 -8.72 -18.69 19.76
CA GLY A 232 -8.98 -18.01 21.04
C GLY A 232 -7.73 -17.47 21.76
N TYR A 233 -6.57 -17.44 21.09
CA TYR A 233 -5.32 -16.89 21.61
C TYR A 233 -4.78 -15.80 20.69
N ALA A 234 -4.20 -14.75 21.29
CA ALA A 234 -3.53 -13.66 20.60
C ALA A 234 -2.01 -13.86 20.69
N LEU A 235 -1.30 -13.84 19.56
CA LEU A 235 0.17 -13.79 19.55
C LEU A 235 0.57 -12.32 19.63
N GLY A 236 1.17 -11.95 20.75
CA GLY A 236 1.49 -10.55 21.03
C GLY A 236 2.96 -10.32 21.38
N THR A 237 3.52 -9.20 20.94
CA THR A 237 4.77 -8.67 21.49
C THR A 237 4.44 -7.74 22.65
N TYR A 238 5.04 -8.01 23.80
CA TYR A 238 4.84 -7.28 25.05
C TYR A 238 6.20 -6.98 25.69
N PHE A 239 6.24 -6.00 26.59
CA PHE A 239 7.44 -5.74 27.36
C PHE A 239 7.49 -6.63 28.61
N ALA A 240 8.49 -7.49 28.70
CA ALA A 240 8.84 -8.17 29.94
C ALA A 240 9.92 -7.37 30.69
N SER A 241 10.14 -7.67 31.97
CA SER A 241 11.03 -6.92 32.87
C SER A 241 12.43 -6.62 32.34
N ASN A 242 12.93 -7.38 31.37
CA ASN A 242 14.28 -7.26 30.80
C ASN A 242 14.32 -7.00 29.28
N GLY A 243 13.18 -6.86 28.61
CA GLY A 243 13.12 -6.73 27.16
C GLY A 243 11.77 -7.15 26.58
N TYR A 244 11.56 -6.82 25.31
CA TYR A 244 10.37 -7.27 24.59
C TYR A 244 10.45 -8.77 24.29
N LYS A 245 9.29 -9.43 24.40
CA LYS A 245 9.11 -10.85 24.11
C LYS A 245 7.86 -11.05 23.27
N THR A 246 7.74 -12.19 22.61
CA THR A 246 6.54 -12.54 21.85
C THR A 246 5.95 -13.83 22.39
N ALA A 247 4.68 -13.80 22.78
CA ALA A 247 4.02 -14.87 23.50
C ALA A 247 2.53 -15.00 23.12
N TRP A 248 1.93 -16.15 23.45
CA TRP A 248 0.49 -16.34 23.36
C TRP A 248 -0.22 -15.83 24.61
N PHE A 249 -1.31 -15.10 24.40
CA PHE A 249 -2.21 -14.59 25.43
C PHE A 249 -3.63 -15.10 25.17
N THR A 250 -4.43 -15.25 26.21
CA THR A 250 -5.85 -15.62 26.02
C THR A 250 -6.59 -14.43 25.42
N ALA A 251 -7.13 -14.56 24.21
CA ALA A 251 -7.63 -13.43 23.43
C ALA A 251 -8.83 -12.72 24.08
N LYS A 252 -9.63 -13.42 24.88
CA LYS A 252 -10.80 -12.83 25.57
C LYS A 252 -10.46 -11.69 26.54
N TYR A 253 -9.18 -11.56 26.93
CA TYR A 253 -8.68 -10.51 27.83
C TYR A 253 -7.89 -9.43 27.08
N ILE A 254 -7.99 -9.40 25.75
CA ILE A 254 -7.29 -8.45 24.88
C ILE A 254 -8.34 -7.69 24.05
N SER A 255 -8.35 -6.37 24.18
CA SER A 255 -9.13 -5.47 23.32
C SER A 255 -8.20 -4.91 22.25
N LEU A 256 -8.54 -5.07 20.97
CA LEU A 256 -7.86 -4.36 19.89
C LEU A 256 -8.34 -2.90 19.85
N ASP A 257 -7.47 -1.99 19.43
CA ASP A 257 -7.80 -0.57 19.21
C ASP A 257 -8.61 -0.33 17.92
#